data_AF-A0A822XNI2-F1
#
_entry.id   AF-A0A822XNI2-F1
#
_cell.length_a   1.000
_cell.length_b   1.000
_cell.length_c   1.000
_cell.angle_alpha   90.00
_cell.angle_beta   90.00
_cell.angle_gamma   90.00
#
_symmetry.space_group_name_H-M   'P 1'
#
loop_
_entity.id
_entity.type
_entity.pdbx_description
1 polymer ?
#
loop_
_entity_poly.entity_id
_entity_poly.type
_entity_poly.pdbx_seq_one_letter_code
_entity_poly.pdbx_strand_id
1 'polypeptide(L)'
;MAGTIERYQKLGLKESLNRIYDYPLACNELSFILRGAYSKVSKNLQALMFEGTLAAFRRLPEVQTRQAVSAANLLLQAAEVALPKQKKVLAVAEFKHAVVAHKRRSKSRQDEEGTAQLPQDVLVHIFSFLDMRSLVAVGLVCW
;
A
#
# COMPACT_ATOMS: atom_id res chain seq x y z
N MET A 1 25.59 13.07 -4.11
CA MET A 1 24.91 11.92 -3.47
C MET A 1 23.63 12.30 -2.71
N ALA A 2 23.46 13.54 -2.23
CA ALA A 2 22.20 13.99 -1.58
C ALA A 2 20.98 13.98 -2.52
N GLY A 3 21.15 14.35 -3.80
CA GLY A 3 20.04 14.51 -4.73
C GLY A 3 19.26 13.24 -5.11
N THR A 4 19.77 12.03 -4.86
CA THR A 4 18.99 10.78 -5.05
C THR A 4 18.12 10.45 -3.84
N ILE A 5 18.59 10.75 -2.63
CA ILE A 5 17.80 10.59 -1.39
C ILE A 5 16.65 11.60 -1.38
N GLU A 6 16.93 12.87 -1.70
CA GLU A 6 15.89 13.89 -1.81
C GLU A 6 14.86 13.56 -2.89
N ARG A 7 15.31 13.05 -4.06
CA ARG A 7 14.39 12.60 -5.11
C ARG A 7 13.50 11.46 -4.65
N TYR A 8 14.05 10.48 -3.92
CA TYR A 8 13.26 9.38 -3.36
C TYR A 8 12.24 9.89 -2.35
N GLN A 9 12.62 10.80 -1.45
CA GLN A 9 11.70 11.41 -0.48
C GLN A 9 10.59 12.22 -1.16
N LYS A 10 10.92 12.96 -2.25
CA LYS A 10 9.94 13.71 -3.05
C LYS A 10 8.89 12.83 -3.75
N LEU A 11 9.11 11.52 -3.88
CA LEU A 11 8.08 10.61 -4.37
C LEU A 11 6.88 10.50 -3.43
N GLY A 12 7.02 10.89 -2.15
CA GLY A 12 5.91 10.90 -1.21
C GLY A 12 5.35 9.50 -0.88
N LEU A 13 6.12 8.44 -1.10
CA LEU A 13 5.65 7.06 -0.94
C LEU A 13 5.15 6.78 0.48
N LYS A 14 5.77 7.40 1.50
CA LYS A 14 5.37 7.22 2.89
C LYS A 14 3.98 7.82 3.15
N GLU A 15 3.73 9.00 2.59
CA GLU A 15 2.46 9.71 2.67
C GLU A 15 1.38 8.94 1.91
N SER A 16 1.70 8.46 0.69
CA SER A 16 0.80 7.64 -0.13
C SER A 16 0.46 6.30 0.55
N LEU A 17 1.41 5.64 1.22
CA LEU A 17 1.13 4.42 1.99
C LEU A 17 0.18 4.63 3.17
N ASN A 18 0.08 5.85 3.71
CA ASN A 18 -0.88 6.16 4.79
C ASN A 18 -2.28 6.46 4.25
N ARG A 19 -2.45 6.65 2.93
CA ARG A 19 -3.74 6.86 2.29
C ARG A 19 -4.27 5.53 1.77
N ILE A 20 -5.43 5.10 2.27
CA ILE A 20 -6.02 3.79 1.96
C ILE A 20 -6.16 3.56 0.44
N TYR A 21 -6.51 4.61 -0.32
CA TYR A 21 -6.70 4.54 -1.79
C TYR A 21 -5.39 4.47 -2.56
N ASP A 22 -4.35 5.14 -2.08
CA ASP A 22 -3.05 5.23 -2.76
C ASP A 22 -2.15 4.05 -2.38
N TYR A 23 -2.49 3.31 -1.32
CA TYR A 23 -1.68 2.21 -0.80
C TYR A 23 -1.32 1.13 -1.86
N PRO A 24 -2.26 0.61 -2.69
CA PRO A 24 -1.90 -0.37 -3.72
C PRO A 24 -0.93 0.20 -4.75
N LEU A 25 -1.12 1.46 -5.17
CA LEU A 25 -0.24 2.14 -6.11
C LEU A 25 1.15 2.34 -5.51
N ALA A 26 1.23 2.84 -4.27
CA ALA A 26 2.49 3.04 -3.56
C ALA A 26 3.26 1.73 -3.34
N CYS A 27 2.57 0.62 -3.05
CA CYS A 27 3.17 -0.71 -3.01
C CYS A 27 3.78 -1.12 -4.36
N ASN A 28 3.07 -0.88 -5.47
CA ASN A 28 3.55 -1.21 -6.81
C ASN A 28 4.76 -0.36 -7.23
N GLU A 29 4.72 0.95 -6.97
CA GLU A 29 5.85 1.85 -7.23
C GLU A 29 7.07 1.44 -6.42
N LEU A 30 6.89 1.17 -5.12
CA LEU A 30 7.97 0.70 -4.27
C LEU A 30 8.53 -0.64 -4.76
N SER A 31 7.68 -1.56 -5.24
CA SER A 31 8.10 -2.82 -5.86
C SER A 31 9.00 -2.60 -7.06
N PHE A 32 8.61 -1.67 -7.94
CA PHE A 32 9.36 -1.32 -9.15
C PHE A 32 10.73 -0.73 -8.80
N ILE A 33 10.76 0.24 -7.88
CA ILE A 33 12.00 0.89 -7.45
C ILE A 33 12.93 -0.14 -6.80
N LEU A 34 12.38 -1.05 -5.98
CA LEU A 34 13.17 -2.07 -5.30
C LEU A 34 13.83 -3.03 -6.28
N ARG A 35 13.11 -3.51 -7.30
CA ARG A 35 13.68 -4.37 -8.36
C ARG A 35 14.71 -3.63 -9.22
N GLY A 36 14.45 -2.38 -9.58
CA GLY A 36 15.26 -1.65 -10.55
C GLY A 36 16.51 -0.98 -9.99
N ALA A 37 16.46 -0.53 -8.73
CA ALA A 37 17.41 0.42 -8.18
C ALA A 37 18.12 -0.04 -6.89
N TYR A 38 17.59 -1.00 -6.13
CA TYR A 38 18.11 -1.30 -4.78
C TYR A 38 19.62 -1.61 -4.75
N SER A 39 20.12 -2.47 -5.66
CA SER A 39 21.54 -2.82 -5.72
C SER A 39 22.45 -1.71 -6.27
N LYS A 40 21.87 -0.67 -6.90
CA LYS A 40 22.58 0.40 -7.61
C LYS A 40 22.69 1.70 -6.79
N VAL A 41 22.03 1.77 -5.64
CA VAL A 41 21.97 2.97 -4.80
C VAL A 41 22.83 2.85 -3.54
N SER A 42 23.07 3.97 -2.87
CA SER A 42 23.86 4.02 -1.62
C SER A 42 23.20 3.23 -0.48
N LYS A 43 24.01 2.79 0.50
CA LYS A 43 23.52 2.04 1.68
C LYS A 43 22.42 2.81 2.44
N ASN A 44 22.50 4.13 2.50
CA ASN A 44 21.50 4.97 3.16
C ASN A 44 20.16 4.91 2.43
N LEU A 45 20.17 4.98 1.08
CA LEU A 45 18.93 4.86 0.31
C LEU A 45 18.38 3.43 0.33
N GLN A 46 19.25 2.41 0.34
CA GLN A 46 18.82 1.01 0.57
C GLN A 46 18.15 0.82 1.94
N ALA A 47 18.61 1.52 2.97
CA ALA A 47 17.98 1.50 4.29
C ALA A 47 16.58 2.13 4.23
N LEU A 48 16.44 3.32 3.64
CA LEU A 48 15.14 3.99 3.46
C LEU A 48 14.14 3.15 2.66
N MET A 49 14.57 2.57 1.55
CA MET A 49 13.73 1.69 0.73
C MET A 49 13.27 0.46 1.53
N PHE A 50 14.16 -0.11 2.34
CA PHE A 50 13.84 -1.25 3.19
C PHE A 50 12.86 -0.87 4.31
N GLU A 51 13.04 0.27 4.96
CA GLU A 51 12.10 0.80 5.95
C GLU A 51 10.73 1.07 5.32
N GLY A 52 10.69 1.64 4.12
CA GLY A 52 9.47 1.83 3.34
C GLY A 52 8.74 0.50 3.08
N THR A 53 9.47 -0.56 2.75
CA THR A 53 8.90 -1.90 2.55
C THR A 53 8.26 -2.44 3.82
N LEU A 54 8.95 -2.33 4.97
CA LEU A 54 8.39 -2.77 6.25
C LEU A 54 7.19 -1.93 6.66
N ALA A 55 7.25 -0.62 6.43
CA ALA A 55 6.14 0.29 6.71
C ALA A 55 4.89 -0.06 5.88
N ALA A 56 5.07 -0.39 4.59
CA ALA A 56 3.97 -0.85 3.75
C ALA A 56 3.32 -2.11 4.34
N PHE A 57 4.10 -3.13 4.71
CA PHE A 57 3.54 -4.34 5.33
C PHE A 57 2.82 -4.06 6.65
N ARG A 58 3.39 -3.22 7.52
CA ARG A 58 2.74 -2.84 8.78
C ARG A 58 1.41 -2.11 8.59
N ARG A 59 1.26 -1.38 7.47
CA ARG A 59 0.01 -0.69 7.11
C ARG A 59 -1.03 -1.60 6.49
N LEU A 60 -0.66 -2.73 5.91
CA LEU A 60 -1.62 -3.66 5.28
C LEU A 60 -2.86 -3.96 6.14
N PRO A 61 -2.79 -4.24 7.46
CA PRO A 61 -3.97 -4.51 8.27
C PRO A 61 -4.96 -3.33 8.42
N GLU A 62 -4.53 -2.12 8.09
CA GLU A 62 -5.35 -0.90 8.10
C GLU A 62 -6.00 -0.62 6.74
N VAL A 63 -5.52 -1.26 5.67
CA VAL A 63 -5.98 -1.03 4.30
C VAL A 63 -6.84 -2.22 3.85
N GLN A 64 -8.15 -2.04 3.86
CA GLN A 64 -9.12 -3.09 3.53
C GLN A 64 -9.63 -3.03 2.08
N THR A 65 -8.79 -2.61 1.14
CA THR A 65 -9.15 -2.62 -0.29
C THR A 65 -8.91 -4.01 -0.87
N ARG A 66 -9.74 -4.43 -1.84
CA ARG A 66 -9.58 -5.75 -2.50
C ARG A 66 -8.19 -5.96 -3.10
N GLN A 67 -7.53 -4.87 -3.50
CA GLN A 67 -6.23 -4.89 -4.16
C GLN A 67 -5.04 -4.82 -3.20
N ALA A 68 -5.24 -4.43 -1.94
CA ALA A 68 -4.16 -4.19 -0.98
C ALA A 68 -3.25 -5.42 -0.76
N VAL A 69 -3.84 -6.59 -0.54
CA VAL A 69 -3.08 -7.83 -0.33
C VAL A 69 -2.31 -8.24 -1.59
N SER A 70 -2.90 -8.04 -2.77
CA SER A 70 -2.24 -8.35 -4.05
C SER A 70 -1.03 -7.44 -4.28
N ALA A 71 -1.19 -6.13 -4.10
CA ALA A 71 -0.09 -5.16 -4.23
C ALA A 71 1.02 -5.41 -3.18
N ALA A 72 0.65 -5.72 -1.94
CA ALA A 72 1.62 -6.08 -0.91
C ALA A 72 2.37 -7.39 -1.22
N ASN A 73 1.71 -8.36 -1.86
CA ASN A 73 2.37 -9.58 -2.35
C ASN A 73 3.37 -9.28 -3.48
N LEU A 74 3.06 -8.38 -4.41
CA LEU A 74 4.00 -7.95 -5.44
C LEU A 74 5.23 -7.28 -4.83
N LEU A 75 5.02 -6.48 -3.79
CA LEU A 75 6.09 -5.86 -3.01
C LEU A 75 6.94 -6.90 -2.28
N LEU A 76 6.33 -7.93 -1.71
CA LEU A 76 7.06 -9.06 -1.13
C LEU A 76 7.92 -9.76 -2.19
N GLN A 77 7.37 -10.09 -3.36
CA GLN A 77 8.14 -10.74 -4.43
C GLN A 77 9.32 -9.87 -4.87
N ALA A 78 9.13 -8.56 -5.00
CA ALA A 78 10.22 -7.62 -5.26
C ALA A 78 11.28 -7.67 -4.15
N ALA A 79 10.84 -7.65 -2.89
CA ALA A 79 11.72 -7.76 -1.72
C ALA A 79 12.53 -9.05 -1.69
N GLU A 80 11.92 -10.18 -2.07
CA GLU A 80 12.60 -11.47 -2.09
C GLU A 80 13.70 -11.59 -3.15
N VAL A 81 13.58 -10.81 -4.23
CA VAL A 81 14.54 -10.79 -5.34
C VAL A 81 15.64 -9.77 -5.09
N ALA A 82 15.30 -8.58 -4.57
CA ALA A 82 16.25 -7.47 -4.47
C ALA A 82 17.00 -7.39 -3.12
N LEU A 83 16.40 -7.88 -2.02
CA LEU A 83 16.98 -7.70 -0.68
C LEU A 83 18.01 -8.79 -0.35
N PRO A 84 19.05 -8.45 0.43
CA PRO A 84 19.98 -9.44 0.98
C PRO A 84 19.29 -10.34 2.01
N LYS A 85 19.86 -11.54 2.23
CA LYS A 85 19.29 -12.63 3.03
C LYS A 85 18.64 -12.19 4.35
N GLN A 86 19.34 -11.40 5.16
CA GLN A 86 18.83 -10.95 6.46
C GLN A 86 17.57 -10.07 6.32
N LYS A 87 17.62 -9.06 5.44
CA LYS A 87 16.50 -8.14 5.19
C LYS A 87 15.30 -8.86 4.55
N LYS A 88 15.56 -9.83 3.67
CA LYS A 88 14.52 -10.69 3.09
C LYS A 88 13.75 -11.46 4.17
N VAL A 89 14.45 -12.09 5.11
CA VAL A 89 13.81 -12.84 6.20
C VAL A 89 12.91 -11.93 7.04
N LEU A 90 13.38 -10.73 7.37
CA LEU A 90 12.58 -9.74 8.11
C LEU A 90 11.34 -9.29 7.33
N ALA A 91 11.50 -8.98 6.04
CA ALA A 91 10.40 -8.60 5.16
C ALA A 91 9.31 -9.69 5.07
N VAL A 92 9.72 -10.95 4.91
CA VAL A 92 8.81 -12.10 4.87
C VAL A 92 8.08 -12.28 6.20
N ALA A 93 8.78 -12.16 7.33
CA ALA A 93 8.18 -12.29 8.66
C ALA A 93 7.14 -11.20 8.91
N GLU A 94 7.48 -9.94 8.61
CA GLU A 94 6.60 -8.79 8.74
C GLU A 94 5.35 -8.94 7.86
N PHE A 95 5.53 -9.34 6.59
CA PHE A 95 4.41 -9.57 5.68
C PHE A 95 3.46 -10.66 6.19
N LYS A 96 3.99 -11.81 6.65
CA LYS A 96 3.17 -12.89 7.20
C LYS A 96 2.35 -12.42 8.39
N HIS A 97 2.97 -11.68 9.30
CA HIS A 97 2.30 -11.11 10.45
C HIS A 97 1.17 -10.14 10.02
N ALA A 98 1.46 -9.27 9.07
CA ALA A 98 0.50 -8.33 8.52
C ALA A 98 -0.69 -9.00 7.83
N VAL A 99 -0.48 -10.06 7.05
CA VAL A 99 -1.58 -10.81 6.40
C VAL A 99 -2.49 -11.47 7.45
N VAL A 100 -1.91 -12.03 8.52
CA VAL A 100 -2.70 -12.60 9.62
C VAL A 100 -3.52 -11.53 10.31
N ALA A 101 -2.91 -10.38 10.62
CA ALA A 101 -3.60 -9.26 11.24
C ALA A 101 -4.72 -8.69 10.34
N HIS A 102 -4.46 -8.52 9.04
CA HIS A 102 -5.46 -8.09 8.05
C HIS A 102 -6.65 -9.05 8.02
N LYS A 103 -6.40 -10.37 7.93
CA LYS A 103 -7.47 -11.39 7.93
C LYS A 103 -8.29 -11.42 9.22
N ARG A 104 -7.65 -11.19 10.37
CA ARG A 104 -8.36 -11.13 11.66
C ARG A 104 -9.29 -9.92 11.71
N ARG A 105 -8.82 -8.77 11.23
CA ARG A 105 -9.60 -7.53 11.22
C ARG A 105 -10.75 -7.55 10.21
N SER A 106 -10.59 -8.22 9.06
CA SER A 106 -11.70 -8.41 8.12
C SER A 106 -12.81 -9.29 8.70
N LYS A 107 -12.48 -10.28 9.53
CA LYS A 107 -13.48 -11.15 10.18
C LYS A 107 -14.23 -10.43 11.28
N SER A 108 -13.53 -9.68 12.14
CA SER A 108 -14.18 -8.91 13.21
C SER A 108 -15.16 -7.87 12.69
N ARG A 109 -14.91 -7.28 11.52
CA ARG A 109 -15.85 -6.35 10.87
C ARG A 109 -17.06 -7.05 10.24
N GLN A 110 -16.87 -8.22 9.64
CA GLN A 110 -17.99 -9.02 9.12
C GLN A 110 -18.99 -9.39 10.23
N ASP A 111 -18.52 -9.57 11.47
CA ASP A 111 -19.37 -9.81 12.63
C ASP A 111 -20.05 -8.52 13.16
N GLU A 112 -19.52 -7.33 12.85
CA GLU A 112 -20.10 -6.01 13.20
C GLU A 112 -21.06 -5.45 12.11
N GLU A 113 -20.93 -5.90 10.86
CA GLU A 113 -21.62 -5.34 9.70
C GLU A 113 -22.98 -6.02 9.41
N GLY A 114 -23.98 -5.66 10.23
CA GLY A 114 -25.38 -5.59 9.79
C GLY A 114 -25.66 -4.44 8.81
N THR A 115 -24.62 -3.76 8.31
CA THR A 115 -24.72 -2.65 7.34
C THR A 115 -23.82 -2.93 6.14
N ALA A 116 -24.43 -3.32 5.03
CA ALA A 116 -23.74 -3.61 3.78
C ALA A 116 -23.22 -2.31 3.12
N GLN A 117 -22.10 -1.78 3.59
CA GLN A 117 -21.44 -0.64 2.94
C GLN A 117 -20.45 -1.13 1.88
N LEU A 118 -20.52 -0.54 0.68
CA LEU A 118 -19.58 -0.83 -0.39
C LEU A 118 -18.18 -0.26 -0.03
N PRO A 119 -17.09 -0.98 -0.33
CA PRO A 119 -15.74 -0.46 -0.19
C PRO A 119 -15.56 0.85 -0.97
N GLN A 120 -14.80 1.78 -0.40
CA GLN A 120 -14.71 3.13 -0.95
C GLN A 120 -13.97 3.22 -2.30
N ASP A 121 -13.12 2.25 -2.64
CA ASP A 121 -12.56 2.09 -3.99
C ASP A 121 -13.63 1.74 -5.04
N VAL A 122 -14.61 0.92 -4.65
CA VAL A 122 -15.77 0.60 -5.50
C VAL A 122 -16.64 1.85 -5.66
N LEU A 123 -16.83 2.64 -4.60
CA LEU A 123 -17.56 3.91 -4.67
C LEU A 123 -16.89 4.91 -5.62
N VAL A 124 -15.58 5.12 -5.48
CA VAL A 124 -14.83 6.02 -6.40
C VAL A 124 -14.91 5.53 -7.84
N HIS A 125 -14.80 4.22 -8.07
CA HIS A 125 -14.95 3.64 -9.41
C HIS A 125 -16.35 3.88 -9.97
N ILE A 126 -17.40 3.64 -9.20
CA ILE A 126 -18.79 3.91 -9.61
C ILE A 126 -18.97 5.39 -9.94
N PHE A 127 -18.50 6.29 -9.07
CA PHE A 127 -18.64 7.73 -9.26
C PHE A 127 -17.78 8.30 -10.39
N SER A 128 -16.71 7.60 -10.79
CA SER A 128 -15.91 8.00 -11.96
C SER A 128 -16.67 7.90 -13.30
N PHE A 129 -17.77 7.15 -13.35
CA PHE A 129 -18.64 7.07 -14.53
C PHE A 129 -19.71 8.16 -14.59
N LEU A 130 -19.85 8.98 -13.55
CA LEU A 130 -20.83 10.05 -13.50
C LEU A 130 -20.31 11.32 -14.19
N ASP A 131 -21.21 12.02 -14.89
CA ASP A 131 -20.93 13.37 -15.35
C ASP A 131 -20.94 14.36 -14.17
N MET A 132 -20.38 15.56 -14.36
CA MET A 132 -20.28 16.58 -13.30
C MET A 132 -21.64 16.90 -12.65
N ARG A 133 -22.71 16.90 -13.44
CA ARG A 133 -24.07 17.16 -12.93
C ARG A 133 -24.55 16.04 -12.02
N SER A 134 -24.38 14.78 -12.42
CA SER A 134 -24.77 13.63 -11.60
C SER A 134 -23.89 13.49 -10.36
N LEU A 135 -22.60 13.81 -10.45
CA LEU A 135 -21.70 13.78 -9.30
C LEU A 135 -22.09 14.79 -8.22
N VAL A 136 -22.46 16.02 -8.63
CA VAL A 136 -22.99 17.05 -7.71
C VAL A 136 -24.32 16.60 -7.11
N ALA A 137 -25.21 15.99 -7.91
CA ALA A 137 -26.50 15.49 -7.44
C ALA A 137 -26.35 14.39 -6.38
N VAL A 138 -25.41 13.46 -6.55
CA VAL A 138 -25.10 12.43 -5.54
C VAL A 138 -24.61 13.04 -4.23
N GLY A 139 -23.84 14.13 -4.29
CA GLY A 139 -23.39 14.88 -3.10
C GLY A 139 -24.51 15.56 -2.31
N LEU A 140 -25.75 15.55 -2.82
CA LEU A 140 -26.93 16.11 -2.15
C LEU A 140 -27.85 15.03 -1.53
N VAL A 141 -27.54 13.74 -1.73
CA VAL A 141 -28.39 12.63 -1.27
C VAL A 141 -28.22 12.36 0.23
N CYS A 142 -27.04 12.61 0.79
CA CYS A 142 -26.68 12.36 2.18
C CYS A 142 -25.93 13.56 2.78
N TRP A 143 -26.10 13.83 4.07
CA TRP A 143 -25.38 14.89 4.80
C TRP A 143 -24.01 14.44 5.34
#